data_AF-A0A455UR42-F1
#
_entry.id   AF-A0A455UR42-F1
#
_cell.length_a   1.000
_cell.length_b   1.000
_cell.length_c   1.000
_cell.angle_alpha   90.00
_cell.angle_beta   90.00
_cell.angle_gamma   90.00
#
_symmetry.space_group_name_H-M   'P 1'
#
loop_
_entity.id
_entity.type
_entity.pdbx_description
1 polymer ?
#
loop_
_entity_poly.entity_id
_entity_poly.type
_entity_poly.pdbx_seq_one_letter_code
_entity_poly.pdbx_strand_id
1 'polypeptide(L)'
;MHGLPDQTPQLAMDDIAQALALAPEHLSWYQLTLEPNTAFHSHPPTLPEEEALWDIQDSGHQLLEQAGFKRYEISAYATAGHQSRHNLNYWQFGDYLGIGAGAHGKLSHIDLYGEWHIERRWKTRQPDAYLKRKDDLRGFVAGKQFIKAEELPLEFAMNALRLTEGVTLDTWSANSGQPTGMLLARLQSAEKKGLLMQMPEKLRASPQGLLFLNELLALISED
;
A
#
# COMPACT_ATOMS: atom_id res chain seq x y z
N MET A 1 -15.50 -1.30 -5.06
CA MET A 1 -14.75 -0.13 -5.60
C MET A 1 -15.70 1.06 -5.63
N HIS A 2 -15.18 2.28 -5.69
CA HIS A 2 -15.98 3.49 -5.87
C HIS A 2 -15.32 4.43 -6.90
N GLY A 3 -16.04 5.48 -7.29
CA GLY A 3 -15.63 6.34 -8.41
C GLY A 3 -15.75 5.63 -9.75
N LEU A 4 -16.69 4.68 -9.88
CA LEU A 4 -16.94 3.97 -11.12
C LEU A 4 -17.67 4.87 -12.14
N PRO A 5 -17.61 4.57 -13.45
CA PRO A 5 -18.38 5.29 -14.46
C PRO A 5 -19.87 5.32 -14.10
N ASP A 6 -20.49 6.49 -14.28
CA ASP A 6 -21.90 6.78 -13.96
C ASP A 6 -22.31 6.57 -12.49
N GLN A 7 -21.36 6.32 -11.58
CA GLN A 7 -21.66 6.12 -10.16
C GLN A 7 -21.91 7.45 -9.46
N THR A 8 -23.10 7.58 -8.87
CA THR A 8 -23.47 8.71 -8.01
C THR A 8 -23.15 8.42 -6.55
N PRO A 9 -23.11 9.44 -5.66
CA PRO A 9 -22.98 9.22 -4.22
C PRO A 9 -23.99 8.22 -3.65
N GLN A 10 -25.25 8.31 -4.07
CA GLN A 10 -26.29 7.39 -3.63
C GLN A 10 -25.98 5.94 -4.06
N LEU A 11 -25.60 5.72 -5.32
CA LEU A 11 -25.26 4.38 -5.82
C LEU A 11 -24.07 3.78 -5.07
N ALA A 12 -23.05 4.59 -4.75
CA ALA A 12 -21.92 4.13 -3.96
C ALA A 12 -22.30 3.72 -2.52
N MET A 13 -23.25 4.43 -1.90
CA MET A 13 -23.76 4.06 -0.58
C MET A 13 -24.60 2.78 -0.64
N ASP A 14 -25.41 2.61 -1.69
CA ASP A 14 -26.18 1.39 -1.93
C ASP A 14 -25.25 0.17 -2.13
N ASP A 15 -24.11 0.34 -2.81
CA ASP A 15 -23.08 -0.70 -2.94
C ASP A 15 -22.49 -1.10 -1.58
N ILE A 16 -22.15 -0.13 -0.72
CA ILE A 16 -21.65 -0.40 0.64
C ILE A 16 -22.74 -1.10 1.47
N ALA A 17 -23.98 -0.63 1.42
CA ALA A 17 -25.09 -1.23 2.16
C ALA A 17 -25.31 -2.70 1.77
N GLN A 18 -25.24 -3.01 0.47
CA GLN A 18 -25.29 -4.39 -0.03
C GLN A 18 -24.12 -5.22 0.48
N ALA A 19 -22.89 -4.69 0.46
CA ALA A 19 -21.73 -5.39 0.99
C ALA A 19 -21.86 -5.67 2.50
N LEU A 20 -22.33 -4.68 3.29
CA LEU A 20 -22.56 -4.83 4.72
C LEU A 20 -23.66 -5.86 5.05
N ALA A 21 -24.69 -5.97 4.21
CA ALA A 21 -25.75 -6.97 4.37
C ALA A 21 -25.24 -8.42 4.28
N LEU A 22 -24.07 -8.65 3.65
CA LEU A 22 -23.39 -9.95 3.63
C LEU A 22 -22.60 -10.24 4.91
N ALA A 23 -22.58 -9.30 5.87
CA ALA A 23 -21.84 -9.37 7.14
C ALA A 23 -20.37 -9.78 7.00
N PRO A 24 -19.56 -9.14 6.15
CA PRO A 24 -18.14 -9.45 6.04
C PRO A 24 -17.38 -9.02 7.31
N GLU A 25 -16.25 -9.67 7.58
CA GLU A 25 -15.37 -9.25 8.69
C GLU A 25 -14.32 -8.23 8.23
N HIS A 26 -14.02 -8.21 6.93
CA HIS A 26 -13.03 -7.38 6.26
C HIS A 26 -13.59 -6.89 4.92
N LEU A 27 -13.35 -5.62 4.60
CA LEU A 27 -13.76 -5.01 3.35
C LEU A 27 -12.61 -4.17 2.77
N SER A 28 -12.23 -4.50 1.54
CA SER A 28 -11.36 -3.65 0.72
C SER A 28 -12.21 -2.78 -0.21
N TRP A 29 -12.05 -1.46 -0.09
CA TRP A 29 -12.83 -0.48 -0.83
C TRP A 29 -11.90 0.57 -1.43
N TYR A 30 -11.62 0.39 -2.72
CA TYR A 30 -10.69 1.24 -3.50
C TYR A 30 -11.45 2.21 -4.40
N GLN A 31 -10.90 3.42 -4.53
CA GLN A 31 -11.23 4.31 -5.64
C GLN A 31 -10.70 3.71 -6.94
N LEU A 32 -11.48 3.81 -8.02
CA LEU A 32 -10.99 3.47 -9.35
C LEU A 32 -9.90 4.46 -9.76
N THR A 33 -8.70 3.94 -10.00
CA THR A 33 -7.58 4.69 -10.59
C THR A 33 -7.24 4.10 -11.95
N LEU A 34 -7.01 4.96 -12.94
CA LEU A 34 -6.70 4.54 -14.31
C LEU A 34 -5.19 4.36 -14.48
N GLU A 35 -4.72 3.14 -14.22
CA GLU A 35 -3.29 2.80 -14.27
C GLU A 35 -2.76 2.70 -15.71
N PRO A 36 -1.52 3.18 -15.98
CA PRO A 36 -0.88 2.99 -17.28
C PRO A 36 -0.86 1.53 -17.74
N ASN A 37 -0.95 1.30 -19.05
CA ASN A 37 -0.95 -0.03 -19.67
C ASN A 37 -2.17 -0.90 -19.34
N THR A 38 -3.29 -0.30 -18.91
CA THR A 38 -4.57 -0.99 -18.74
C THR A 38 -5.55 -0.64 -19.86
N ALA A 39 -6.57 -1.48 -20.05
CA ALA A 39 -7.61 -1.22 -21.03
C ALA A 39 -8.36 0.11 -20.76
N PHE A 40 -8.58 0.44 -19.48
CA PHE A 40 -9.19 1.71 -19.09
C PHE A 40 -8.27 2.91 -19.28
N HIS A 41 -6.95 2.77 -19.17
CA HIS A 41 -6.07 3.86 -19.57
C HIS A 41 -6.07 4.08 -21.09
N SER A 42 -6.19 3.01 -21.89
CA SER A 42 -6.30 3.14 -23.35
C SER A 42 -7.66 3.65 -23.82
N HIS A 43 -8.72 3.37 -23.07
CA HIS A 43 -10.10 3.80 -23.35
C HIS A 43 -10.72 4.34 -22.05
N PRO A 44 -10.34 5.56 -21.65
CA PRO A 44 -10.76 6.12 -20.36
C PRO A 44 -12.27 6.35 -20.37
N PRO A 45 -13.00 5.75 -19.42
CA PRO A 45 -14.40 6.07 -19.24
C PRO A 45 -14.53 7.47 -18.62
N THR A 46 -15.72 8.06 -18.72
CA THR A 46 -16.06 9.25 -17.93
C THR A 46 -16.18 8.83 -16.47
N LEU A 47 -15.37 9.45 -15.60
CA LEU A 47 -15.42 9.25 -14.15
C LEU A 47 -16.27 10.35 -13.50
N PRO A 48 -16.79 10.11 -12.27
CA PRO A 48 -17.44 11.16 -11.50
C PRO A 48 -16.52 12.36 -11.26
N GLU A 49 -17.10 13.54 -11.17
CA GLU A 49 -16.41 14.79 -10.83
C GLU A 49 -15.78 14.71 -9.43
N GLU A 50 -14.75 15.52 -9.16
CA GLU A 50 -14.01 15.50 -7.89
C GLU A 50 -14.89 15.71 -6.66
N GLU A 51 -15.89 16.59 -6.74
CA GLU A 51 -16.85 16.84 -5.66
C GLU A 51 -17.67 15.58 -5.32
N ALA A 52 -18.13 14.86 -6.34
CA ALA A 52 -18.86 13.60 -6.14
C ALA A 52 -17.95 12.50 -5.56
N LEU A 53 -16.69 12.43 -6.00
CA LEU A 53 -15.70 11.49 -5.45
C LEU A 53 -15.42 11.75 -3.97
N TRP A 54 -15.33 13.03 -3.59
CA TRP A 54 -15.15 13.45 -2.21
C TRP A 54 -16.35 13.04 -1.34
N ASP A 55 -17.57 13.35 -1.80
CA ASP A 55 -18.81 13.00 -1.09
C ASP A 55 -18.95 11.48 -0.92
N ILE A 56 -18.62 10.72 -1.97
CA ILE A 56 -18.59 9.25 -1.92
C ILE A 56 -17.62 8.77 -0.84
N GLN A 57 -16.38 9.26 -0.84
CA GLN A 57 -15.33 8.83 0.08
C GLN A 57 -15.70 9.14 1.53
N ASP A 58 -16.17 10.35 1.82
CA ASP A 58 -16.51 10.78 3.18
C ASP A 58 -17.74 10.03 3.71
N SER A 59 -18.83 10.01 2.93
CA SER A 59 -20.08 9.32 3.31
C SER A 59 -19.85 7.82 3.49
N GLY A 60 -19.09 7.19 2.60
CA GLY A 60 -18.80 5.77 2.67
C GLY A 60 -17.89 5.41 3.84
N HIS A 61 -16.90 6.27 4.14
CA HIS A 61 -16.09 6.10 5.34
C HIS A 61 -16.93 6.14 6.62
N GLN A 62 -17.82 7.13 6.74
CA GLN A 62 -18.70 7.28 7.90
C GLN A 62 -19.65 6.09 8.03
N LEU A 63 -20.26 5.63 6.93
CA LEU A 63 -21.15 4.47 6.90
C LEU A 63 -20.45 3.20 7.39
N LEU A 64 -19.21 2.96 6.94
CA LEU A 64 -18.41 1.81 7.38
C LEU A 64 -18.04 1.90 8.87
N GLU A 65 -17.67 3.07 9.38
CA GLU A 65 -17.38 3.26 10.80
C GLU A 65 -18.61 3.05 11.69
N GLN A 66 -19.77 3.56 11.28
CA GLN A 66 -21.04 3.34 11.97
C GLN A 66 -21.42 1.86 12.00
N ALA A 67 -21.05 1.09 10.98
CA ALA A 67 -21.23 -0.36 10.92
C ALA A 67 -20.18 -1.15 11.74
N GLY A 68 -19.27 -0.47 12.45
CA GLY A 68 -18.29 -1.09 13.34
C GLY A 68 -16.97 -1.49 12.67
N PHE A 69 -16.76 -1.12 11.41
CA PHE A 69 -15.48 -1.32 10.74
C PHE A 69 -14.50 -0.20 11.10
N LYS A 70 -13.22 -0.53 11.15
CA LYS A 70 -12.14 0.44 11.29
C LYS A 70 -11.24 0.43 10.07
N ARG A 71 -10.95 1.60 9.53
CA ARG A 71 -9.93 1.76 8.49
C ARG A 71 -8.55 1.54 9.09
N TYR A 72 -7.89 0.45 8.74
CA TYR A 72 -6.54 0.14 9.24
C TYR A 72 -5.44 0.48 8.21
N GLU A 73 -5.81 0.63 6.95
CA GLU A 73 -4.96 1.14 5.86
C GLU A 73 -5.81 1.92 4.85
N ILE A 74 -5.17 2.68 3.96
CA ILE A 74 -5.78 3.57 2.94
C ILE A 74 -7.13 3.10 2.41
N SER A 75 -7.22 1.84 1.98
CA SER A 75 -8.39 1.31 1.27
C SER A 75 -8.96 0.04 1.89
N ALA A 76 -8.58 -0.31 3.12
CA ALA A 76 -9.15 -1.48 3.78
C ALA A 76 -9.63 -1.22 5.22
N TYR A 77 -10.75 -1.88 5.47
CA TYR A 77 -11.57 -1.77 6.64
C TYR A 77 -11.75 -3.16 7.24
N ALA A 78 -11.75 -3.26 8.56
CA ALA A 78 -12.01 -4.52 9.22
C ALA A 78 -12.70 -4.31 10.56
N THR A 79 -13.46 -5.30 10.99
CA THR A 79 -13.84 -5.44 12.39
C THR A 79 -12.61 -5.78 13.25
N ALA A 80 -12.72 -5.62 14.56
CA ALA A 80 -11.59 -5.80 15.47
C ALA A 80 -11.01 -7.24 15.39
N GLY A 81 -9.73 -7.37 15.07
CA GLY A 81 -9.04 -8.67 14.99
C GLY A 81 -9.07 -9.32 13.60
N HIS A 82 -9.80 -8.75 12.65
CA HIS A 82 -9.97 -9.29 11.29
C HIS A 82 -9.16 -8.52 10.23
N GLN A 83 -8.13 -7.77 10.64
CA GLN A 83 -7.21 -7.15 9.69
C GLN A 83 -6.45 -8.22 8.90
N SER A 84 -6.27 -7.99 7.59
CA SER A 84 -5.47 -8.87 6.75
C SER A 84 -4.02 -8.93 7.23
N ARG A 85 -3.61 -10.09 7.76
CA ARG A 85 -2.22 -10.36 8.17
C ARG A 85 -1.23 -10.13 7.04
N HIS A 86 -1.64 -10.43 5.81
CA HIS A 86 -0.81 -10.25 4.63
C HIS A 86 -0.59 -8.77 4.31
N ASN A 87 -1.66 -7.97 4.32
CA ASN A 87 -1.56 -6.51 4.11
C ASN A 87 -0.71 -5.88 5.21
N LEU A 88 -0.93 -6.25 6.48
CA LEU A 88 -0.14 -5.75 7.60
C LEU A 88 1.35 -6.06 7.42
N ASN A 89 1.71 -7.30 7.02
CA ASN A 89 3.10 -7.65 6.74
C ASN A 89 3.69 -6.79 5.62
N TYR A 90 2.96 -6.57 4.53
CA TYR A 90 3.43 -5.77 3.40
C TYR A 90 3.69 -4.32 3.83
N TRP A 91 2.71 -3.73 4.53
CA TRP A 91 2.77 -2.34 4.96
C TRP A 91 3.76 -2.10 6.10
N GLN A 92 4.05 -3.12 6.91
CA GLN A 92 5.14 -3.09 7.88
C GLN A 92 6.52 -3.36 7.26
N PHE A 93 6.60 -3.44 5.93
CA PHE A 93 7.83 -3.73 5.20
C PHE A 93 8.42 -5.11 5.55
N GLY A 94 7.60 -6.08 5.90
CA GLY A 94 8.01 -7.46 6.13
C GLY A 94 8.30 -8.23 4.83
N ASP A 95 8.88 -9.41 4.98
CA ASP A 95 9.21 -10.30 3.86
C ASP A 95 8.01 -11.15 3.42
N TYR A 96 7.95 -11.48 2.13
CA TYR A 96 6.90 -12.31 1.56
C TYR A 96 7.32 -12.98 0.25
N LEU A 97 6.68 -14.13 -0.02
CA LEU A 97 6.89 -14.91 -1.23
C LEU A 97 5.83 -14.61 -2.29
N GLY A 98 6.27 -14.35 -3.52
CA GLY A 98 5.39 -14.28 -4.68
C GLY A 98 5.14 -15.67 -5.28
N ILE A 99 3.90 -16.15 -5.28
CA ILE A 99 3.51 -17.46 -5.84
C ILE A 99 2.50 -17.26 -6.98
N GLY A 100 2.71 -17.95 -8.11
CA GLY A 100 1.87 -17.83 -9.31
C GLY A 100 2.41 -16.85 -10.36
N ALA A 101 1.71 -16.80 -11.50
CA ALA A 101 2.03 -15.90 -12.61
C ALA A 101 1.89 -14.43 -12.18
N GLY A 102 2.84 -13.59 -12.57
CA GLY A 102 2.88 -12.17 -12.24
C GLY A 102 3.16 -11.82 -10.78
N ALA A 103 3.34 -12.81 -9.91
CA ALA A 103 3.55 -12.57 -8.49
C ALA A 103 4.90 -11.89 -8.21
N HIS A 104 4.88 -10.99 -7.23
CA HIS A 104 6.05 -10.29 -6.71
C HIS A 104 6.39 -10.80 -5.31
N GLY A 105 7.66 -10.71 -4.94
CA GLY A 105 8.18 -11.06 -3.63
C GLY A 105 9.14 -9.99 -3.12
N LYS A 106 9.29 -9.91 -1.80
CA LYS A 106 10.31 -9.11 -1.11
C LYS A 106 10.98 -10.01 -0.07
N LEU A 107 12.29 -10.15 -0.14
CA LEU A 107 13.05 -10.99 0.78
C LEU A 107 14.28 -10.23 1.28
N SER A 108 14.52 -10.33 2.57
CA SER A 108 15.65 -9.73 3.26
C SER A 108 16.60 -10.84 3.74
N HIS A 109 17.91 -10.61 3.65
CA HIS A 109 18.91 -11.55 4.16
C HIS A 109 20.20 -10.83 4.52
N ILE A 110 20.98 -11.46 5.40
CA ILE A 110 22.34 -11.02 5.74
C ILE A 110 23.31 -11.94 5.00
N ASP A 111 24.29 -11.36 4.31
CA ASP A 111 25.32 -12.13 3.61
C ASP A 111 26.45 -12.61 4.54
N LEU A 112 27.45 -13.29 3.96
CA LEU A 112 28.58 -13.84 4.72
C LEU A 112 29.50 -12.78 5.32
N TYR A 113 29.38 -11.52 4.88
CA TYR A 113 30.15 -10.38 5.38
C TYR A 113 29.37 -9.59 6.44
N GLY A 114 28.12 -9.97 6.73
CA GLY A 114 27.26 -9.28 7.69
C GLY A 114 26.46 -8.13 7.06
N GLU A 115 26.45 -7.99 5.74
CA GLU A 115 25.72 -6.93 5.05
C GLU A 115 24.26 -7.31 4.86
N TRP A 116 23.35 -6.36 5.11
CA TRP A 116 21.92 -6.56 4.96
C TRP A 116 21.47 -6.26 3.52
N HIS A 117 20.80 -7.22 2.89
CA HIS A 117 20.31 -7.11 1.52
C HIS A 117 18.80 -7.29 1.47
N ILE A 118 18.13 -6.39 0.76
CA ILE A 118 16.70 -6.52 0.44
C ILE A 118 16.55 -6.71 -1.06
N GLU A 119 15.86 -7.77 -1.46
CA GLU A 119 15.64 -8.13 -2.85
C GLU A 119 14.15 -8.15 -3.20
N ARG A 120 13.78 -7.39 -4.23
CA ARG A 120 12.49 -7.53 -4.92
C ARG A 120 12.62 -8.59 -5.99
N ARG A 121 11.64 -9.48 -6.09
CA ARG A 121 11.57 -10.55 -7.10
C ARG A 121 10.24 -10.48 -7.83
N TRP A 122 10.23 -10.87 -9.11
CA TRP A 122 8.99 -11.00 -9.87
C TRP A 122 9.01 -12.21 -10.79
N LYS A 123 7.81 -12.70 -11.09
CA LYS A 123 7.55 -13.84 -11.97
C LYS A 123 6.93 -13.35 -13.27
N THR A 124 7.01 -14.18 -14.31
CA THR A 124 6.45 -13.84 -15.61
C THR A 124 4.94 -13.59 -15.50
N ARG A 125 4.46 -12.48 -16.07
CA ARG A 125 3.06 -12.02 -15.94
C ARG A 125 2.06 -12.94 -16.63
N GLN A 126 2.38 -13.44 -17.82
CA GLN A 126 1.46 -14.25 -18.62
C GLN A 126 1.43 -15.70 -18.12
N PRO A 127 0.25 -16.28 -17.81
CA PRO A 127 0.13 -17.64 -17.28
C PRO A 127 0.84 -18.71 -18.13
N ASP A 128 0.69 -18.68 -19.46
CA ASP A 128 1.35 -19.64 -20.35
C ASP A 128 2.87 -19.53 -20.30
N ALA A 129 3.40 -18.31 -20.28
CA ALA A 129 4.82 -18.07 -20.20
C ALA A 129 5.37 -18.46 -18.82
N TYR A 130 4.60 -18.26 -17.75
CA TYR A 130 4.92 -18.74 -16.40
C TYR A 130 4.98 -20.28 -16.35
N LEU A 131 3.96 -20.97 -16.87
CA LEU A 131 3.89 -22.44 -16.85
C LEU A 131 4.99 -23.11 -17.68
N LYS A 132 5.43 -22.48 -18.77
CA LYS A 132 6.59 -22.95 -19.57
C LYS A 132 7.90 -22.97 -18.79
N ARG A 133 8.00 -22.26 -17.66
CA ARG A 133 9.19 -22.25 -16.81
C ARG A 133 9.32 -23.46 -15.89
N LYS A 134 8.33 -24.37 -15.87
CA LYS A 134 8.37 -25.57 -15.02
C LYS A 134 9.62 -26.43 -15.26
N ASP A 135 10.12 -26.46 -16.50
CA ASP A 135 11.28 -27.24 -16.93
C ASP A 135 12.54 -26.35 -17.11
N ASP A 136 12.45 -25.05 -16.78
CA ASP A 136 13.57 -24.12 -16.89
C ASP A 136 14.48 -24.26 -15.65
N LEU A 137 15.77 -24.52 -15.86
CA LEU A 137 16.76 -24.65 -14.79
C LEU A 137 16.88 -23.40 -13.91
N ARG A 138 16.50 -22.23 -14.42
CA ARG A 138 16.46 -20.96 -13.66
C ARG A 138 15.24 -20.86 -12.73
N GLY A 139 14.30 -21.80 -12.83
CA GLY A 139 13.05 -21.83 -12.06
C GLY A 139 12.07 -20.73 -12.47
N PHE A 140 11.09 -20.43 -11.60
CA PHE A 140 10.00 -19.50 -11.91
C PHE A 140 10.33 -18.01 -11.76
N VAL A 141 11.48 -17.64 -11.18
CA VAL A 141 11.87 -16.24 -10.99
C VAL A 141 12.27 -15.63 -12.34
N ALA A 142 11.52 -14.64 -12.80
CA ALA A 142 11.75 -13.98 -14.09
C ALA A 142 12.74 -12.81 -13.97
N GLY A 143 12.76 -12.14 -12.83
CA GLY A 143 13.72 -11.08 -12.53
C GLY A 143 13.80 -10.79 -11.04
N LYS A 144 14.87 -10.10 -10.66
CA LYS A 144 15.15 -9.68 -9.29
C LYS A 144 15.98 -8.40 -9.28
N GLN A 145 15.83 -7.60 -8.22
CA GLN A 145 16.57 -6.36 -8.02
C GLN A 145 16.84 -6.18 -6.53
N PHE A 146 18.08 -5.83 -6.19
CA PHE A 146 18.43 -5.37 -4.86
C PHE A 146 18.01 -3.91 -4.70
N ILE A 147 17.40 -3.60 -3.55
CA ILE A 147 17.08 -2.22 -3.17
C ILE A 147 18.34 -1.60 -2.58
N LYS A 148 18.77 -0.46 -3.10
CA LYS A 148 19.94 0.23 -2.58
C LYS A 148 19.63 0.92 -1.26
N ALA A 149 20.64 1.12 -0.43
CA ALA A 149 20.45 1.72 0.89
C ALA A 149 19.75 3.09 0.78
N GLU A 150 20.16 3.93 -0.17
CA GLU A 150 19.60 5.27 -0.39
C GLU A 150 18.12 5.30 -0.79
N GLU A 151 17.61 4.19 -1.37
CA GLU A 151 16.21 4.02 -1.79
C GLU A 151 15.32 3.52 -0.63
N LEU A 152 15.92 2.92 0.41
CA LEU A 152 15.19 2.28 1.51
C LEU A 152 14.23 3.21 2.26
N PRO A 153 14.58 4.47 2.58
CA PRO A 153 13.65 5.35 3.30
C PRO A 153 12.34 5.56 2.55
N LEU A 154 12.41 5.79 1.23
CA LEU A 154 11.23 5.95 0.39
C LEU A 154 10.47 4.62 0.27
N GLU A 155 11.16 3.52 -0.04
CA GLU A 155 10.58 2.18 -0.14
C GLU A 155 9.83 1.78 1.14
N PHE A 156 10.40 2.05 2.31
CA PHE A 156 9.75 1.82 3.60
C PHE A 156 8.55 2.74 3.79
N ALA A 157 8.70 4.05 3.58
CA ALA A 157 7.63 5.03 3.78
C ALA A 157 6.42 4.76 2.87
N MET A 158 6.64 4.38 1.62
CA MET A 158 5.59 3.98 0.66
C MET A 158 4.71 2.84 1.17
N ASN A 159 5.25 1.98 2.04
CA ASN A 159 4.53 0.87 2.64
C ASN A 159 3.94 1.29 4.00
N ALA A 160 4.77 1.82 4.89
CA ALA A 160 4.43 2.15 6.27
C ALA A 160 3.33 3.22 6.39
N LEU A 161 3.41 4.28 5.58
CA LEU A 161 2.47 5.40 5.65
C LEU A 161 1.07 5.05 5.11
N ARG A 162 0.89 3.85 4.54
CA ARG A 162 -0.43 3.33 4.20
C ARG A 162 -1.25 2.95 5.43
N LEU A 163 -0.60 2.57 6.53
CA LEU A 163 -1.28 2.19 7.77
C LEU A 163 -1.75 3.44 8.51
N THR A 164 -3.03 3.46 8.88
CA THR A 164 -3.62 4.59 9.62
C THR A 164 -3.00 4.74 11.01
N GLU A 165 -2.60 3.64 11.64
CA GLU A 165 -1.87 3.63 12.92
C GLU A 165 -0.34 3.75 12.77
N GLY A 166 0.16 3.75 11.53
CA GLY A 166 1.59 3.79 11.21
C GLY A 166 2.36 2.56 11.70
N VAL A 167 3.67 2.73 11.81
CA VAL A 167 4.62 1.70 12.29
C VAL A 167 5.60 2.30 13.28
N THR A 168 6.16 1.48 14.16
CA THR A 168 7.22 1.94 15.09
C THR A 168 8.54 2.18 14.35
N LEU A 169 9.40 3.05 14.89
CA LEU A 169 10.76 3.21 14.36
C LEU A 169 11.60 1.91 14.47
N ASP A 170 11.31 1.05 15.44
CA ASP A 170 11.96 -0.27 15.54
C ASP A 170 11.60 -1.17 14.35
N THR A 171 10.39 -1.02 13.78
CA THR A 171 9.98 -1.72 12.56
C THR A 171 10.89 -1.36 11.39
N TRP A 172 11.36 -0.12 11.30
CA TRP A 172 12.34 0.28 10.29
C TRP A 172 13.64 -0.50 10.45
N SER A 173 14.28 -0.43 11.62
CA SER A 173 15.58 -1.07 11.82
C SER A 173 15.49 -2.59 11.72
N ALA A 174 14.40 -3.20 12.22
CA ALA A 174 14.19 -4.65 12.14
C ALA A 174 14.01 -5.16 10.70
N ASN A 175 13.43 -4.36 9.80
CA ASN A 175 13.09 -4.77 8.44
C ASN A 175 13.98 -4.17 7.35
N SER A 176 14.88 -3.25 7.70
CA SER A 176 15.85 -2.65 6.77
C SER A 176 17.31 -2.88 7.15
N GLY A 177 17.59 -3.22 8.41
CA GLY A 177 18.95 -3.26 8.94
C GLY A 177 19.64 -1.89 9.04
N GLN A 178 18.93 -0.79 8.74
CA GLN A 178 19.49 0.55 8.68
C GLN A 178 19.27 1.35 9.98
N PRO A 179 20.16 2.31 10.29
CA PRO A 179 19.98 3.21 11.43
C PRO A 179 18.78 4.13 11.23
N THR A 180 18.04 4.40 12.30
CA THR A 180 16.85 5.27 12.28
C THR A 180 17.14 6.69 11.81
N GLY A 181 18.36 7.19 12.05
CA GLY A 181 18.80 8.52 11.59
C GLY A 181 18.69 8.71 10.06
N MET A 182 18.88 7.64 9.29
CA MET A 182 18.72 7.67 7.83
C MET A 182 17.28 7.95 7.41
N LEU A 183 16.32 7.31 8.07
CA LEU A 183 14.90 7.54 7.83
C LEU A 183 14.50 8.94 8.31
N LEU A 184 14.89 9.33 9.53
CA LEU A 184 14.53 10.63 10.11
C LEU A 184 15.03 11.82 9.27
N ALA A 185 16.22 11.71 8.68
CA ALA A 185 16.75 12.73 7.78
C ALA A 185 15.80 12.99 6.59
N ARG A 186 15.21 11.93 6.03
CA ARG A 186 14.29 11.99 4.89
C ARG A 186 12.87 12.49 5.22
N LEU A 187 12.51 12.57 6.50
CA LEU A 187 11.15 12.94 6.94
C LEU A 187 11.00 14.42 7.27
N GLN A 188 12.10 15.18 7.36
CA GLN A 188 12.10 16.55 7.88
C GLN A 188 11.20 17.50 7.08
N SER A 189 11.23 17.41 5.74
CA SER A 189 10.41 18.25 4.86
C SER A 189 8.91 17.95 5.03
N ALA A 190 8.56 16.68 5.13
CA ALA A 190 7.19 16.22 5.37
C ALA A 190 6.65 16.63 6.76
N GLU A 191 7.50 16.54 7.79
CA GLU A 191 7.17 16.96 9.16
C GLU A 191 6.92 18.48 9.23
N LYS A 192 7.79 19.29 8.61
CA LYS A 192 7.64 20.76 8.54
C LYS A 192 6.33 21.18 7.84
N LYS A 193 5.87 20.39 6.86
CA LYS A 193 4.58 20.60 6.18
C LYS A 193 3.36 20.07 6.96
N GLY A 194 3.55 19.42 8.11
CA GLY A 194 2.45 18.87 8.91
C GLY A 194 1.78 17.62 8.30
N LEU A 195 2.43 16.96 7.34
CA LEU A 195 1.91 15.75 6.68
C LEU A 195 2.18 14.48 7.50
N LEU A 196 2.97 14.58 8.56
CA LEU A 196 3.24 13.51 9.52
C LEU A 196 2.68 13.87 10.89
N MET A 197 2.25 12.87 11.65
CA MET A 197 1.97 13.03 13.08
C MET A 197 3.27 13.25 13.86
N GLN A 198 3.22 13.98 14.98
CA GLN A 198 4.40 14.19 15.83
C GLN A 198 5.01 12.85 16.28
N MET A 199 6.32 12.74 16.13
CA MET A 199 7.10 11.56 16.51
C MET A 199 7.79 11.79 17.87
N PRO A 200 7.91 10.73 18.68
CA PRO A 200 9.17 10.00 18.52
C PRO A 200 9.03 8.50 18.28
N GLU A 201 7.86 7.90 18.49
CA GLU A 201 7.75 6.42 18.52
C GLU A 201 7.30 5.79 17.19
N LYS A 202 6.41 6.46 16.44
CA LYS A 202 5.78 5.89 15.25
C LYS A 202 5.85 6.80 14.03
N LEU A 203 6.23 6.23 12.89
CA LEU A 203 6.03 6.84 11.58
C LEU A 203 4.56 6.67 11.19
N ARG A 204 3.83 7.78 11.15
CA ARG A 204 2.40 7.82 10.80
C ARG A 204 2.06 9.11 10.06
N ALA A 205 1.31 9.00 8.99
CA ALA A 205 0.77 10.16 8.28
C ALA A 205 -0.26 10.91 9.16
N SER A 206 -0.29 12.23 9.08
CA SER A 206 -1.39 13.01 9.65
C SER A 206 -2.69 12.75 8.86
N PRO A 207 -3.88 13.15 9.36
CA PRO A 207 -5.11 13.05 8.57
C PRO A 207 -4.97 13.73 7.20
N GLN A 208 -4.29 14.88 7.14
CA GLN A 208 -3.96 15.56 5.89
C GLN A 208 -2.93 14.77 5.07
N GLY A 209 -1.88 14.24 5.70
CA GLY A 209 -0.88 13.42 5.02
C GLY A 209 -1.45 12.15 4.38
N LEU A 210 -2.48 11.54 4.96
CA LEU A 210 -3.18 10.40 4.37
C LEU A 210 -3.95 10.79 3.10
N LEU A 211 -4.56 11.98 3.08
CA LEU A 211 -5.25 12.52 1.90
C LEU A 211 -4.25 12.86 0.78
N PHE A 212 -3.09 13.42 1.14
CA PHE A 212 -2.05 13.83 0.20
C PHE A 212 -0.83 12.90 0.23
N LEU A 213 -1.07 11.58 0.29
CA LEU A 213 0.01 10.62 0.50
C LEU A 213 1.07 10.67 -0.62
N ASN A 214 0.67 10.91 -1.87
CA ASN A 214 1.63 11.03 -2.97
C ASN A 214 2.55 12.24 -2.81
N GLU A 215 2.04 13.40 -2.37
CA GLU A 215 2.87 14.57 -2.07
C GLU A 215 3.79 14.29 -0.88
N LEU A 216 3.26 13.65 0.16
CA LEU A 216 4.04 13.22 1.32
C LEU A 216 5.22 12.32 0.90
N LEU A 217 4.98 11.34 0.02
CA LEU A 217 6.03 10.44 -0.48
C LEU A 217 7.04 11.15 -1.39
N ALA A 218 6.60 12.10 -2.21
CA ALA A 218 7.51 12.89 -3.06
C ALA A 218 8.55 13.65 -2.21
N LEU A 219 8.12 14.22 -1.07
CA LEU A 219 9.02 14.92 -0.14
C LEU A 219 10.05 14.01 0.54
N ILE A 220 9.82 12.70 0.57
CA ILE A 220 10.75 11.71 1.13
C ILE A 220 11.73 11.26 0.03
N SER A 221 11.30 11.32 -1.24
CA SER A 221 12.12 10.98 -2.40
C SER A 221 13.11 12.09 -2.78
N GLU A 222 12.74 13.35 -2.57
CA GLU A 222 13.53 14.52 -2.93
C GLU A 222 14.47 14.91 -1.79
N ASP A 223 15.68 14.33 -1.77
CA ASP A 223 16.89 14.89 -1.13
C ASP A 223 18.18 14.16 -1.59
#